data_AF-A0A376BCC0-F1
#
_entry.id   AF-A0A376BCC0-F1
#
_cell.length_a   1.000
_cell.length_b   1.000
_cell.length_c   1.000
_cell.angle_alpha   90.00
_cell.angle_beta   90.00
_cell.angle_gamma   90.00
#
_symmetry.space_group_name_H-M   'P 1'
#
loop_
_entity.id
_entity.type
_entity.pdbx_description
1 polymer ?
#
loop_
_entity_poly.entity_id
_entity_poly.type
_entity_poly.pdbx_seq_one_letter_code
_entity_poly.pdbx_strand_id
1 'polypeptide(L)'
;MSFEIPKTQKGVIFYEAGGKLEYKDLPVPTPKPNEILINVKYSGVCHTDLHAYKGDWADHVPLKLPLIGGHEGAGVVVAMGASVKGWKIGDLAGIKWLNGSCMNCEYCELGNESNCKHADLSGYTHDGSFQQYATADAVQAAKIPKGTDLAEVAPILCAGVTVYKALKTAELIAGDWVAISGAAGGLGSLATQYAKAMGYRLLL
;
A
#
# COMPACT_ATOMS: atom_id res chain seq x y z
N MET A 1 24.60 -7.99 -4.07
CA MET A 1 23.87 -9.24 -3.77
C MET A 1 22.90 -9.46 -4.91
N SER A 2 22.99 -10.58 -5.62
CA SER A 2 22.00 -10.97 -6.62
C SER A 2 20.92 -11.81 -5.93
N PHE A 3 19.66 -11.42 -6.08
CA PHE A 3 18.54 -12.27 -5.63
C PHE A 3 18.27 -13.31 -6.71
N GLU A 4 18.11 -14.57 -6.31
CA GLU A 4 17.56 -15.60 -7.17
C GLU A 4 16.03 -15.46 -7.16
N ILE A 5 15.45 -15.07 -8.30
CA ILE A 5 14.01 -14.85 -8.43
C ILE A 5 13.38 -16.14 -8.95
N PRO A 6 12.50 -16.81 -8.17
CA PRO A 6 11.88 -18.05 -8.60
C PRO A 6 10.86 -17.80 -9.72
N LYS A 7 10.53 -18.85 -10.47
CA LYS A 7 9.46 -18.78 -11.49
C LYS A 7 8.06 -18.86 -10.88
N THR A 8 7.95 -19.50 -9.72
CA THR A 8 6.71 -19.71 -8.98
C THR A 8 6.84 -19.20 -7.56
N GLN A 9 5.71 -18.81 -6.97
CA GLN A 9 5.59 -18.28 -5.62
C GLN A 9 4.28 -18.70 -4.98
N LYS A 10 4.18 -18.60 -3.65
CA LYS A 10 2.92 -18.68 -2.94
C LYS A 10 2.19 -17.33 -2.94
N GLY A 11 0.88 -17.37 -3.09
CA GLY A 11 -0.01 -16.23 -2.89
C GLY A 11 -1.43 -16.66 -2.52
N VAL A 12 -2.23 -15.71 -2.04
CA VAL A 12 -3.66 -15.89 -1.75
C VAL A 12 -4.47 -15.18 -2.82
N ILE A 13 -5.20 -15.95 -3.63
CA ILE A 13 -5.95 -15.46 -4.79
C ILE A 13 -7.43 -15.86 -4.70
N PHE A 14 -8.30 -15.07 -5.30
CA PHE A 14 -9.70 -15.43 -5.52
C PHE A 14 -10.12 -15.13 -6.97
N TYR A 15 -11.10 -15.90 -7.46
CA TYR A 15 -11.55 -15.87 -8.85
C TYR A 15 -12.92 -15.20 -9.04
N GLU A 16 -13.68 -15.07 -7.95
CA GLU A 16 -15.01 -14.48 -7.91
C GLU A 16 -15.13 -13.64 -6.63
N ALA A 17 -15.89 -12.55 -6.68
CA ALA A 17 -16.16 -11.73 -5.50
C ALA A 17 -16.88 -12.57 -4.42
N GLY A 18 -16.36 -12.57 -3.19
CA GLY A 18 -16.85 -13.41 -2.11
C GLY A 18 -16.58 -14.91 -2.28
N GLY A 19 -15.84 -15.30 -3.33
CA GLY A 19 -15.53 -16.69 -3.66
C GLY A 19 -14.43 -17.29 -2.77
N LYS A 20 -13.99 -18.52 -3.08
CA LYS A 20 -12.96 -19.19 -2.27
C LYS A 20 -11.62 -18.44 -2.34
N LEU A 21 -11.03 -18.16 -1.18
CA LEU A 21 -9.63 -17.71 -1.04
C LEU A 21 -8.69 -18.93 -1.15
N GLU A 22 -7.91 -18.99 -2.22
CA GLU A 22 -6.96 -20.07 -2.48
C GLU A 22 -5.52 -19.67 -2.15
N TYR A 23 -4.91 -20.35 -1.17
CA TYR A 23 -3.46 -20.32 -0.97
C TYR A 23 -2.79 -21.35 -1.87
N LYS A 24 -2.11 -20.90 -2.94
CA LYS A 24 -1.57 -21.79 -3.99
C LYS A 24 -0.28 -21.26 -4.60
N ASP A 25 0.34 -22.08 -5.44
CA ASP A 25 1.45 -21.66 -6.30
C ASP A 25 0.93 -20.82 -7.48
N LEU A 26 1.60 -19.70 -7.73
CA LEU A 26 1.31 -18.70 -8.74
C LEU A 26 2.62 -18.31 -9.45
N PRO A 27 2.57 -17.81 -10.69
CA PRO A 27 3.76 -17.27 -11.33
C PRO A 27 4.27 -16.03 -10.59
N VAL A 28 5.59 -15.84 -10.56
CA VAL A 28 6.18 -14.56 -10.14
C VAL A 28 5.96 -13.53 -11.25
N PRO A 29 5.40 -12.34 -10.95
CA PRO A 29 5.19 -11.31 -11.97
C PRO A 29 6.53 -10.73 -12.44
N THR A 30 6.57 -10.34 -13.72
CA THR A 30 7.72 -9.61 -14.29
C THR A 30 7.43 -8.12 -14.23
N PRO A 31 8.31 -7.28 -13.64
CA PRO A 31 8.08 -5.84 -13.58
C PRO A 31 8.11 -5.22 -14.98
N LYS A 32 7.14 -4.34 -15.25
CA LYS A 32 7.15 -3.44 -16.42
C LYS A 32 8.33 -2.45 -16.35
N PRO A 33 8.64 -1.70 -17.42
CA PRO A 33 9.77 -0.76 -17.42
C PRO A 33 9.77 0.27 -16.28
N ASN A 34 8.59 0.67 -15.77
CA ASN A 34 8.42 1.63 -14.67
C ASN A 34 8.26 0.97 -13.28
N GLU A 35 8.22 -0.35 -13.19
CA GLU A 35 7.90 -1.06 -11.96
C GLU A 35 9.15 -1.62 -11.27
N ILE A 36 9.06 -1.78 -9.95
CA ILE A 36 9.97 -2.59 -9.14
C ILE A 36 9.29 -3.91 -8.79
N LEU A 37 10.08 -4.99 -8.73
CA LEU A 37 9.64 -6.26 -8.15
C LEU A 37 10.08 -6.32 -6.70
N ILE A 38 9.12 -6.48 -5.81
CA ILE A 38 9.32 -6.47 -4.36
C ILE A 38 9.09 -7.89 -3.85
N ASN A 39 10.08 -8.46 -3.18
CA ASN A 39 9.92 -9.66 -2.36
C ASN A 39 9.27 -9.24 -1.03
N VAL A 40 7.95 -9.38 -0.94
CA VAL A 40 7.14 -8.98 0.20
C VAL A 40 7.46 -9.90 1.38
N LYS A 41 7.81 -9.30 2.51
CA LYS A 41 8.14 -10.04 3.75
C LYS A 41 6.95 -10.10 4.68
N TYR A 42 6.24 -8.99 4.78
CA TYR A 42 5.05 -8.84 5.61
C TYR A 42 4.03 -7.99 4.85
N SER A 43 2.75 -8.28 5.08
CA SER A 43 1.65 -7.46 4.59
C SER A 43 0.68 -7.23 5.73
N GLY A 44 0.31 -5.96 5.94
CA GLY A 44 -0.79 -5.61 6.83
C GLY A 44 -2.14 -6.04 6.24
N VAL A 45 -3.16 -6.08 7.06
CA VAL A 45 -4.52 -6.48 6.67
C VAL A 45 -5.51 -5.52 7.30
N CYS A 46 -6.40 -4.94 6.50
CA CYS A 46 -7.48 -4.12 7.03
C CYS A 46 -8.81 -4.36 6.31
N HIS A 47 -9.86 -3.65 6.72
CA HIS A 47 -11.21 -3.86 6.18
C HIS A 47 -11.33 -3.50 4.69
N THR A 48 -10.44 -2.67 4.15
CA THR A 48 -10.38 -2.39 2.71
C THR A 48 -10.18 -3.67 1.90
N ASP A 49 -9.34 -4.60 2.37
CA ASP A 49 -9.13 -5.88 1.68
C ASP A 49 -10.39 -6.75 1.69
N LEU A 50 -11.18 -6.69 2.77
CA LEU A 50 -12.46 -7.39 2.89
C LEU A 50 -13.49 -6.82 1.90
N HIS A 51 -13.58 -5.49 1.77
CA HIS A 51 -14.47 -4.84 0.82
C HIS A 51 -14.08 -5.14 -0.64
N ALA A 52 -12.78 -5.15 -0.94
CA ALA A 52 -12.25 -5.57 -2.24
C ALA A 52 -12.64 -7.02 -2.54
N TYR A 53 -12.43 -7.93 -1.58
CA TYR A 53 -12.79 -9.34 -1.70
C TYR A 53 -14.30 -9.54 -1.94
N LYS A 54 -15.16 -8.80 -1.23
CA LYS A 54 -16.62 -8.89 -1.39
C LYS A 54 -17.15 -8.20 -2.64
N GLY A 55 -16.38 -7.31 -3.25
CA GLY A 55 -16.82 -6.49 -4.37
C GLY A 55 -17.79 -5.38 -3.97
N ASP A 56 -17.74 -4.92 -2.71
CA ASP A 56 -18.68 -3.93 -2.16
C ASP A 56 -18.63 -2.57 -2.90
N TRP A 57 -17.55 -2.30 -3.66
CA TRP A 57 -17.34 -1.06 -4.43
C TRP A 57 -17.35 -1.28 -5.95
N ALA A 58 -17.70 -2.48 -6.42
CA ALA A 58 -17.61 -2.87 -7.83
C ALA A 58 -18.48 -2.00 -8.76
N ASP A 59 -19.57 -1.44 -8.25
CA ASP A 59 -20.46 -0.53 -8.98
C ASP A 59 -19.81 0.84 -9.30
N HIS A 60 -18.73 1.18 -8.61
CA HIS A 60 -18.03 2.47 -8.77
C HIS A 60 -16.62 2.31 -9.33
N VAL A 61 -15.91 1.26 -8.92
CA VAL A 61 -14.57 0.94 -9.39
C VAL A 61 -14.54 -0.54 -9.79
N PRO A 62 -14.33 -0.88 -11.08
CA PRO A 62 -14.28 -2.26 -11.52
C PRO A 62 -13.23 -3.07 -10.77
N LEU A 63 -13.65 -4.20 -10.19
CA LEU A 63 -12.76 -5.14 -9.51
C LEU A 63 -12.03 -6.00 -10.54
N LYS A 64 -10.70 -6.07 -10.48
CA LYS A 64 -9.93 -7.04 -11.27
C LYS A 64 -10.23 -8.44 -10.76
N LEU A 65 -10.42 -9.42 -11.65
CA LEU A 65 -10.45 -10.84 -11.32
C LEU A 65 -9.68 -11.65 -12.39
N PRO A 66 -8.96 -12.72 -12.00
CA PRO A 66 -8.66 -13.14 -10.64
C PRO A 66 -7.73 -12.13 -9.93
N LEU A 67 -7.76 -12.10 -8.60
CA LEU A 67 -7.09 -11.07 -7.81
C LEU A 67 -6.37 -11.61 -6.58
N ILE A 68 -5.13 -11.15 -6.41
CA ILE A 68 -4.38 -11.23 -5.17
C ILE A 68 -4.63 -9.92 -4.41
N GLY A 69 -5.18 -10.00 -3.20
CA GLY A 69 -5.49 -8.83 -2.38
C GLY A 69 -4.27 -8.19 -1.69
N GLY A 70 -4.53 -7.24 -0.79
CA GLY A 70 -3.54 -6.65 0.12
C GLY A 70 -2.90 -5.38 -0.41
N HIS A 71 -2.81 -4.35 0.42
CA HIS A 71 -2.27 -3.03 0.04
C HIS A 71 -1.36 -2.41 1.10
N GLU A 72 -0.80 -3.23 1.98
CA GLU A 72 0.07 -2.84 3.10
C GLU A 72 1.38 -3.66 3.09
N GLY A 73 1.96 -3.85 1.90
CA GLY A 73 3.09 -4.76 1.70
C GLY A 73 4.43 -4.10 2.02
N ALA A 74 5.22 -4.68 2.91
CA ALA A 74 6.58 -4.26 3.22
C ALA A 74 7.58 -5.34 2.80
N GLY A 75 8.59 -4.96 2.00
CA GLY A 75 9.50 -5.93 1.40
C GLY A 75 10.80 -5.34 0.89
N VAL A 76 11.48 -6.14 0.07
CA VAL A 76 12.81 -5.81 -0.48
C VAL A 76 12.74 -5.77 -2.00
N VAL A 77 13.34 -4.76 -2.62
CA VAL A 77 13.46 -4.66 -4.08
C VAL A 77 14.43 -5.73 -4.58
N VAL A 78 13.93 -6.65 -5.42
CA VAL A 78 14.72 -7.77 -5.98
C VAL A 78 14.93 -7.71 -7.48
N ALA A 79 14.11 -6.94 -8.21
CA ALA A 79 14.34 -6.56 -9.62
C ALA A 79 13.67 -5.21 -9.91
N MET A 80 14.00 -4.60 -11.06
CA MET A 80 13.42 -3.34 -11.51
C MET A 80 13.40 -3.25 -13.03
N GLY A 81 12.40 -2.55 -13.56
CA GLY A 81 12.30 -2.23 -14.97
C GLY A 81 13.37 -1.24 -15.44
N ALA A 82 13.57 -1.19 -16.76
CA ALA A 82 14.65 -0.40 -17.39
C ALA A 82 14.51 1.12 -17.21
N SER A 83 13.31 1.63 -16.92
CA SER A 83 13.03 3.07 -16.75
C SER A 83 13.02 3.51 -15.28
N VAL A 84 13.21 2.57 -14.34
CA VAL A 84 13.21 2.87 -12.90
C VAL A 84 14.43 3.72 -12.53
N LYS A 85 14.19 4.77 -11.73
CA LYS A 85 15.22 5.69 -11.23
C LYS A 85 15.17 5.78 -9.71
N GLY A 86 16.32 6.06 -9.10
CA GLY A 86 16.42 6.34 -7.66
C GLY A 86 16.22 5.14 -6.73
N TRP A 87 16.15 3.92 -7.27
CA TRP A 87 16.06 2.67 -6.53
C TRP A 87 17.31 1.81 -6.74
N LYS A 88 17.62 0.98 -5.75
CA LYS A 88 18.68 -0.04 -5.82
C LYS A 88 18.11 -1.40 -5.41
N ILE A 89 18.67 -2.46 -5.98
CA ILE A 89 18.42 -3.82 -5.51
C ILE A 89 18.83 -3.92 -4.04
N GLY A 90 17.96 -4.46 -3.20
CA GLY A 90 18.14 -4.54 -1.74
C GLY A 90 17.59 -3.35 -0.96
N ASP A 91 17.06 -2.31 -1.61
CA ASP A 91 16.31 -1.27 -0.91
C ASP A 91 15.02 -1.84 -0.32
N LEU A 92 14.56 -1.27 0.79
CA LEU A 92 13.29 -1.63 1.42
C LEU A 92 12.17 -0.80 0.79
N ALA A 93 11.09 -1.46 0.39
CA ALA A 93 9.99 -0.86 -0.35
C ALA A 93 8.63 -1.19 0.28
N GLY A 94 7.74 -0.21 0.27
CA GLY A 94 6.35 -0.34 0.69
C GLY A 94 5.37 -0.25 -0.49
N ILE A 95 4.49 -1.23 -0.61
CA ILE A 95 3.32 -1.26 -1.49
C ILE A 95 2.15 -0.67 -0.70
N LYS A 96 1.55 0.39 -1.23
CA LYS A 96 0.40 1.11 -0.64
C LYS A 96 -0.87 0.85 -1.46
N TRP A 97 -2.00 1.39 -0.99
CA TRP A 97 -3.26 1.43 -1.75
C TRP A 97 -3.09 1.94 -3.19
N LEU A 98 -2.55 3.15 -3.34
CA LEU A 98 -2.21 3.69 -4.66
C LEU A 98 -0.92 3.01 -5.17
N ASN A 99 -1.07 2.09 -6.12
CA ASN A 99 0.05 1.42 -6.78
C ASN A 99 0.69 2.34 -7.82
N GLY A 100 -0.12 3.02 -8.64
CA GLY A 100 0.33 3.84 -9.75
C GLY A 100 -0.71 4.89 -10.18
N SER A 101 -0.32 5.82 -11.03
CA SER A 101 -1.20 6.84 -11.62
C SER A 101 -0.67 7.29 -12.99
N CYS A 102 -1.43 8.11 -13.74
CA CYS A 102 -1.01 8.53 -15.08
C CYS A 102 0.16 9.52 -15.11
N MET A 103 0.44 10.20 -13.99
CA MET A 103 1.51 11.19 -13.85
C MET A 103 1.45 12.37 -14.85
N ASN A 104 0.29 12.66 -15.45
CA ASN A 104 0.13 13.69 -16.48
C ASN A 104 -1.26 14.37 -16.50
N CYS A 105 -1.99 14.31 -15.39
CA CYS A 105 -3.27 15.00 -15.22
C CYS A 105 -3.21 15.99 -14.06
N GLU A 106 -4.19 16.89 -13.98
CA GLU A 106 -4.27 17.96 -12.97
C GLU A 106 -4.05 17.42 -11.54
N TYR A 107 -4.67 16.29 -11.20
CA TYR A 107 -4.55 15.72 -9.86
C TYR A 107 -3.16 15.19 -9.59
N CYS A 108 -2.53 14.55 -10.58
CA CYS A 108 -1.19 14.02 -10.40
C CYS A 108 -0.15 15.14 -10.29
N GLU A 109 -0.28 16.20 -11.07
CA GLU A 109 0.61 17.35 -11.02
C GLU A 109 0.52 18.12 -9.69
N LEU A 110 -0.64 18.07 -9.03
CA LEU A 110 -0.90 18.70 -7.74
C LEU A 110 -0.56 17.80 -6.52
N GLY A 111 0.00 16.60 -6.73
CA GLY A 111 0.28 15.65 -5.65
C GLY A 111 -0.98 15.05 -5.00
N ASN A 112 -2.08 15.00 -5.77
CA ASN A 112 -3.35 14.36 -5.44
C ASN A 112 -3.57 13.14 -6.34
N GLU A 113 -2.53 12.34 -6.58
CA GLU A 113 -2.55 11.19 -7.48
C GLU A 113 -3.66 10.18 -7.13
N SER A 114 -4.10 10.14 -5.86
CA SER A 114 -5.26 9.37 -5.38
C SER A 114 -6.56 9.69 -6.12
N ASN A 115 -6.68 10.87 -6.71
CA ASN A 115 -7.85 11.33 -7.45
C ASN A 115 -7.69 11.14 -8.97
N CYS A 116 -6.61 10.50 -9.41
CA CYS A 116 -6.39 10.18 -10.82
C CYS A 116 -7.48 9.23 -11.35
N LYS A 117 -8.07 9.57 -12.51
CA LYS A 117 -9.02 8.69 -13.22
C LYS A 117 -8.39 7.37 -13.72
N HIS A 118 -7.06 7.33 -13.78
CA HIS A 118 -6.28 6.16 -14.16
C HIS A 118 -5.41 5.68 -12.98
N ALA A 119 -5.88 5.89 -11.74
CA ALA A 119 -5.24 5.33 -10.57
C ALA A 119 -5.25 3.80 -10.66
N ASP A 120 -4.10 3.20 -10.40
CA ASP A 120 -3.94 1.76 -10.28
C ASP A 120 -3.79 1.41 -8.80
N LEU A 121 -4.60 0.48 -8.32
CA LEU A 121 -4.85 0.24 -6.90
C LEU A 121 -4.40 -1.17 -6.52
N SER A 122 -3.43 -1.25 -5.61
CA SER A 122 -2.89 -2.52 -5.11
C SER A 122 -3.98 -3.32 -4.39
N GLY A 123 -4.09 -4.61 -4.72
CA GLY A 123 -5.10 -5.48 -4.13
C GLY A 123 -6.52 -5.18 -4.60
N TYR A 124 -6.69 -4.46 -5.73
CA TYR A 124 -7.99 -4.13 -6.31
C TYR A 124 -8.00 -4.11 -7.84
N THR A 125 -7.27 -3.19 -8.49
CA THR A 125 -7.08 -3.18 -9.97
C THR A 125 -5.73 -3.76 -10.38
N HIS A 126 -4.79 -3.85 -9.43
CA HIS A 126 -3.48 -4.48 -9.57
C HIS A 126 -3.30 -5.55 -8.48
N ASP A 127 -2.57 -6.62 -8.79
CA ASP A 127 -2.31 -7.66 -7.78
C ASP A 127 -1.48 -7.12 -6.61
N GLY A 128 -2.00 -7.32 -5.41
CA GLY A 128 -1.52 -6.70 -4.19
C GLY A 128 -0.40 -7.45 -3.48
N SER A 129 -0.37 -7.30 -2.16
CA SER A 129 0.71 -7.75 -1.28
C SER A 129 0.49 -9.09 -0.59
N PHE A 130 -0.63 -9.78 -0.82
CA PHE A 130 -0.87 -11.14 -0.29
C PHE A 130 -0.19 -12.23 -1.14
N GLN A 131 1.06 -11.99 -1.54
CA GLN A 131 1.92 -12.87 -2.32
C GLN A 131 3.39 -12.61 -1.97
N GLN A 132 4.28 -13.56 -2.26
CA GLN A 132 5.70 -13.43 -1.92
C GLN A 132 6.45 -12.38 -2.78
N TYR A 133 5.98 -12.15 -4.02
CA TYR A 133 6.58 -11.25 -5.00
C TYR A 133 5.48 -10.46 -5.70
N ALA A 134 5.53 -9.13 -5.60
CA ALA A 134 4.56 -8.23 -6.19
C ALA A 134 5.26 -7.11 -6.95
N THR A 135 4.63 -6.60 -8.01
CA THR A 135 5.11 -5.42 -8.74
C THR A 135 4.44 -4.16 -8.21
N ALA A 136 5.18 -3.06 -8.20
CA ALA A 136 4.64 -1.74 -7.88
C ALA A 136 5.31 -0.67 -8.75
N ASP A 137 4.57 0.37 -9.12
CA ASP A 137 5.17 1.53 -9.77
C ASP A 137 6.26 2.15 -8.88
N ALA A 138 7.43 2.39 -9.46
CA ALA A 138 8.60 2.85 -8.71
C ALA A 138 8.47 4.28 -8.18
N VAL A 139 7.62 5.12 -8.78
CA VAL A 139 7.38 6.50 -8.33
C VAL A 139 6.50 6.50 -7.09
N GLN A 140 5.47 5.65 -7.07
CA GLN A 140 4.53 5.60 -5.95
C GLN A 140 5.02 4.74 -4.78
N ALA A 141 5.87 3.74 -5.01
CA ALA A 141 6.38 2.88 -3.94
C ALA A 141 7.06 3.68 -2.81
N ALA A 142 6.75 3.32 -1.56
CA ALA A 142 7.34 3.98 -0.40
C ALA A 142 8.78 3.50 -0.17
N LYS A 143 9.73 4.42 -0.01
CA LYS A 143 11.10 4.08 0.41
C LYS A 143 11.14 3.90 1.92
N ILE A 144 11.31 2.66 2.37
CA ILE A 144 11.40 2.34 3.79
C ILE A 144 12.87 2.52 4.22
N PRO A 145 13.15 3.27 5.30
CA PRO A 145 14.52 3.41 5.81
C PRO A 145 15.15 2.07 6.20
N LYS A 146 16.46 1.93 5.98
CA LYS A 146 17.20 0.75 6.46
C LYS A 146 17.17 0.68 7.98
N GLY A 147 17.02 -0.53 8.51
CA GLY A 147 16.91 -0.77 9.96
C GLY A 147 15.49 -0.66 10.50
N THR A 148 14.50 -0.30 9.68
CA THR A 148 13.08 -0.38 10.05
C THR A 148 12.60 -1.85 10.03
N ASP A 149 11.88 -2.25 11.07
CA ASP A 149 11.20 -3.55 11.10
C ASP A 149 10.07 -3.57 10.07
N LEU A 150 10.15 -4.52 9.12
CA LEU A 150 9.20 -4.62 8.01
C LEU A 150 7.80 -5.08 8.47
N ALA A 151 7.71 -5.85 9.56
CA ALA A 151 6.42 -6.26 10.10
C ALA A 151 5.70 -5.08 10.77
N GLU A 152 6.43 -4.30 11.58
CA GLU A 152 5.85 -3.16 12.30
C GLU A 152 5.47 -1.99 11.38
N VAL A 153 6.22 -1.77 10.29
CA VAL A 153 5.96 -0.66 9.36
C VAL A 153 4.82 -0.95 8.37
N ALA A 154 4.48 -2.22 8.13
CA ALA A 154 3.42 -2.61 7.20
C ALA A 154 2.09 -1.85 7.43
N PRO A 155 1.51 -1.80 8.66
CA PRO A 155 0.28 -1.04 8.93
C PRO A 155 0.42 0.49 8.77
N ILE A 156 1.64 1.03 8.83
CA ILE A 156 1.87 2.46 8.61
C ILE A 156 1.63 2.84 7.15
N LEU A 157 1.78 1.90 6.21
CA LEU A 157 1.59 2.09 4.77
C LEU A 157 0.14 2.36 4.36
N CYS A 158 -0.83 2.07 5.24
CA CYS A 158 -2.24 2.42 5.07
C CYS A 158 -2.76 3.25 6.25
N ALA A 159 -2.94 2.63 7.43
CA ALA A 159 -3.55 3.30 8.57
C ALA A 159 -2.72 4.52 9.02
N GLY A 160 -1.39 4.37 9.12
CA GLY A 160 -0.50 5.44 9.56
C GLY A 160 -0.50 6.66 8.64
N VAL A 161 -0.29 6.45 7.33
CA VAL A 161 -0.34 7.55 6.35
C VAL A 161 -1.72 8.19 6.27
N THR A 162 -2.80 7.42 6.40
CA THR A 162 -4.18 7.90 6.38
C THR A 162 -4.44 8.87 7.54
N VAL A 163 -4.13 8.45 8.77
CA VAL A 163 -4.40 9.30 9.94
C VAL A 163 -3.46 10.51 10.01
N TYR A 164 -2.22 10.37 9.55
CA TYR A 164 -1.30 11.52 9.44
C TYR A 164 -1.81 12.55 8.43
N LYS A 165 -2.28 12.13 7.25
CA LYS A 165 -2.90 13.04 6.29
C LYS A 165 -4.18 13.67 6.84
N ALA A 166 -5.03 12.90 7.53
CA ALA A 166 -6.25 13.43 8.15
C ALA A 166 -5.96 14.54 9.17
N LEU A 167 -4.92 14.37 10.01
CA LEU A 167 -4.49 15.40 10.95
C LEU A 167 -3.98 16.67 10.24
N LYS A 168 -3.25 16.53 9.13
CA LYS A 168 -2.85 17.68 8.31
C LYS A 168 -4.05 18.39 7.67
N THR A 169 -5.07 17.64 7.25
CA THR A 169 -6.31 18.21 6.71
C THR A 169 -7.13 18.97 7.76
N ALA A 170 -6.91 18.72 9.06
CA ALA A 170 -7.55 19.47 10.14
C ALA A 170 -6.97 20.89 10.33
N GLU A 171 -5.87 21.24 9.64
CA GLU A 171 -5.27 22.58 9.61
C GLU A 171 -4.96 23.19 10.99
N LEU A 172 -4.61 22.34 11.96
CA LEU A 172 -4.29 22.72 13.33
C LEU A 172 -2.83 23.16 13.49
N ILE A 173 -2.60 24.05 14.47
CA ILE A 173 -1.26 24.42 14.92
C ILE A 173 -0.91 23.78 16.27
N ALA A 174 0.38 23.72 16.60
CA ALA A 174 0.83 23.15 17.86
C ALA A 174 0.19 23.86 19.07
N GLY A 175 -0.30 23.08 20.02
CA GLY A 175 -1.07 23.57 21.18
C GLY A 175 -2.58 23.56 21.01
N ASP A 176 -3.10 23.48 19.77
CA ASP A 176 -4.54 23.32 19.52
C ASP A 176 -5.04 21.97 20.04
N TRP A 177 -6.33 21.92 20.35
CA TRP A 177 -6.99 20.67 20.74
C TRP A 177 -7.50 19.91 19.51
N VAL A 178 -7.29 18.60 19.50
CA VAL A 178 -7.88 17.67 18.54
C VAL A 178 -8.66 16.60 19.28
N ALA A 179 -9.88 16.33 18.82
CA ALA A 179 -10.71 15.22 19.28
C ALA A 179 -10.61 14.07 18.26
N ILE A 180 -10.27 12.87 18.74
CA ILE A 180 -10.17 11.67 17.90
C ILE A 180 -11.31 10.73 18.28
N SER A 181 -12.37 10.73 17.47
CA SER A 181 -13.46 9.77 17.66
C SER A 181 -12.96 8.36 17.38
N GLY A 182 -13.10 7.46 18.36
CA GLY A 182 -12.53 6.10 18.29
C GLY A 182 -11.03 6.01 18.59
N ALA A 183 -10.49 6.89 19.44
CA ALA A 183 -9.06 7.00 19.76
C ALA A 183 -8.37 5.70 20.22
N ALA A 184 -9.10 4.73 20.77
CA ALA A 184 -8.53 3.46 21.23
C ALA A 184 -8.52 2.34 20.16
N GLY A 185 -9.07 2.57 18.97
CA GLY A 185 -9.05 1.60 17.87
C GLY A 185 -7.71 1.56 17.12
N GLY A 186 -7.59 0.68 16.11
CA GLY A 186 -6.37 0.54 15.31
C GLY A 186 -5.90 1.86 14.66
N LEU A 187 -6.80 2.55 13.95
CA LEU A 187 -6.50 3.87 13.37
C LEU A 187 -6.39 4.95 14.46
N GLY A 188 -7.31 4.96 15.43
CA GLY A 188 -7.38 5.98 16.47
C GLY A 188 -6.12 6.03 17.34
N SER A 189 -5.54 4.88 17.65
CA SER A 189 -4.33 4.80 18.47
C SER A 189 -3.11 5.33 17.72
N LEU A 190 -3.01 5.10 16.40
CA LEU A 190 -2.01 5.75 15.55
C LEU A 190 -2.25 7.25 15.43
N ALA A 191 -3.50 7.68 15.22
CA ALA A 191 -3.87 9.09 15.13
C ALA A 191 -3.49 9.84 16.41
N THR A 192 -3.72 9.22 17.58
CA THR A 192 -3.35 9.75 18.89
C THR A 192 -1.86 9.98 19.00
N GLN A 193 -1.05 9.01 18.55
CA GLN A 193 0.41 9.11 18.55
C GLN A 193 0.91 10.20 17.59
N TYR A 194 0.40 10.24 16.35
CA TYR A 194 0.75 11.28 15.39
C TYR A 194 0.37 12.67 15.87
N ALA A 195 -0.85 12.84 16.39
CA ALA A 195 -1.32 14.11 16.93
C ALA A 195 -0.41 14.62 18.06
N LYS A 196 -0.01 13.73 18.97
CA LYS A 196 0.94 14.07 20.03
C LYS A 196 2.30 14.48 19.47
N ALA A 197 2.83 13.74 18.50
CA ALA A 197 4.10 14.05 17.84
C ALA A 197 4.06 15.37 17.04
N MET A 198 2.89 15.76 16.53
CA MET A 198 2.65 17.04 15.85
C MET A 198 2.45 18.22 16.81
N GLY A 199 2.44 17.98 18.13
CA GLY A 199 2.33 19.03 19.15
C GLY A 199 0.90 19.40 19.54
N TYR A 200 -0.10 18.62 19.14
CA TYR A 200 -1.51 18.87 19.49
C TYR A 200 -1.83 18.40 20.91
N ARG A 201 -2.88 18.99 21.51
CA ARG A 201 -3.51 18.54 22.76
C ARG A 201 -4.63 17.57 22.41
N LEU A 202 -4.67 16.44 23.10
CA LEU A 202 -5.63 15.38 22.82
C LEU A 202 -6.81 15.48 23.78
N LEU A 203 -8.02 15.62 23.23
CA LEU A 203 -9.24 15.41 23.99
C LEU A 203 -9.52 13.90 24.02
N LEU A 204 -9.38 13.31 25.21
CA LEU A 204 -9.61 11.90 25.49
C LEU A 204 -11.01 11.69 26.09
#